data_AF-A0A7S1H4F2-F1
#
_entry.id   AF-A0A7S1H4F2-F1
#
_cell.length_a   1.000
_cell.length_b   1.000
_cell.length_c   1.000
_cell.angle_alpha   90.00
_cell.angle_beta   90.00
_cell.angle_gamma   90.00
#
_symmetry.space_group_name_H-M   'P 1'
#
loop_
_entity.id
_entity.type
_entity.pdbx_description
1 polymer ?
#
loop_
_entity_poly.entity_id
_entity_poly.type
_entity_poly.pdbx_seq_one_letter_code
_entity_poly.pdbx_strand_id
1 'polypeptide(L)'
;AGEAWAAHCQRGYSAVLEVFGGQLRSTITCLECSNTSVTFDPFLDLSLPIPGGVAGLPGGGQCTLVDCLEAFAADEVLDAADAYYCDHCQARRPASKQLRLQRCPPVLAVQVMRFSHSGAGQARHKLETQLQVPEEGLDLTHLLA
;
A
#
# COMPACT_ATOMS: atom_id res chain seq x y z
N ALA A 1 -2.56 14.21 -10.41
CA ALA A 1 -2.57 14.32 -8.93
C ALA A 1 -3.48 15.44 -8.43
N GLY A 2 -3.19 16.72 -8.70
CA GLY A 2 -3.94 17.87 -8.18
C GLY A 2 -5.44 17.86 -8.49
N GLU A 3 -5.80 17.59 -9.75
CA GLU A 3 -7.21 17.51 -10.19
C GLU A 3 -7.99 16.40 -9.50
N ALA A 4 -7.39 15.21 -9.36
CA ALA A 4 -8.00 14.07 -8.67
C ALA A 4 -8.26 14.37 -7.18
N TRP A 5 -7.34 15.07 -6.52
CA TRP A 5 -7.53 15.52 -5.14
C TRP A 5 -8.63 16.58 -5.02
N ALA A 6 -8.61 17.59 -5.89
CA ALA A 6 -9.64 18.63 -5.90
C ALA A 6 -11.04 18.05 -6.12
N ALA A 7 -11.18 17.11 -7.06
CA ALA A 7 -12.42 16.39 -7.30
C ALA A 7 -12.87 15.56 -6.08
N HIS A 8 -11.93 14.96 -5.35
CA HIS A 8 -12.25 14.27 -4.08
C HIS A 8 -12.75 15.26 -3.02
N CYS A 9 -12.07 16.38 -2.80
CA CYS A 9 -12.48 17.39 -1.82
C CYS A 9 -13.86 17.99 -2.14
N GLN A 10 -14.19 18.20 -3.42
CA GLN A 10 -15.50 18.70 -3.83
C GLN A 10 -16.66 17.76 -3.48
N ARG A 11 -16.39 16.45 -3.37
CA ARG A 11 -17.41 15.45 -3.01
C ARG A 11 -17.72 15.42 -1.51
N GLY A 12 -16.87 15.97 -0.66
CA GLY A 12 -17.09 15.94 0.78
C GLY A 12 -15.85 16.26 1.61
N TYR A 13 -15.43 17.53 1.59
CA TYR A 13 -14.41 18.01 2.53
C TYR A 13 -14.95 18.02 3.96
N SER A 14 -14.13 17.60 4.92
CA SER A 14 -14.48 17.56 6.34
C SER A 14 -13.22 17.72 7.20
N ALA A 15 -13.39 18.03 8.48
CA ALA A 15 -12.29 18.06 9.44
C ALA A 15 -11.53 16.72 9.52
N VAL A 16 -12.20 15.59 9.26
CA VAL A 16 -11.54 14.27 9.19
C VAL A 16 -10.58 14.22 8.00
N LEU A 17 -11.02 14.69 6.83
CA LEU A 17 -10.19 14.73 5.62
C LEU A 17 -9.03 15.74 5.77
N GLU A 18 -9.25 16.84 6.49
CA GLU A 18 -8.20 17.82 6.79
C GLU A 18 -7.05 17.22 7.62
N VAL A 19 -7.40 16.38 8.60
CA VAL A 19 -6.43 15.81 9.56
C VAL A 19 -5.78 14.51 9.05
N PHE A 20 -6.59 13.60 8.51
CA PHE A 20 -6.16 12.23 8.15
C PHE A 20 -6.10 12.00 6.64
N GLY A 21 -6.61 12.92 5.83
CA GLY A 21 -6.70 12.76 4.39
C GLY A 21 -5.35 12.81 3.70
N GLY A 22 -4.98 11.69 3.08
CA GLY A 22 -3.84 11.59 2.18
C GLY A 22 -4.26 11.12 0.79
N GLN A 23 -3.28 11.04 -0.11
CA GLN A 23 -3.47 10.52 -1.46
C GLN A 23 -2.34 9.55 -1.81
N LEU A 24 -2.69 8.36 -2.29
CA LEU A 24 -1.78 7.41 -2.90
C LEU A 24 -1.70 7.65 -4.41
N ARG A 25 -0.56 7.30 -5.00
CA ARG A 25 -0.36 7.12 -6.43
C ARG A 25 -0.16 5.63 -6.68
N SER A 26 -1.08 5.00 -7.40
CA SER A 26 -0.90 3.64 -7.89
C SER A 26 -0.40 3.69 -9.33
N THR A 27 0.74 3.04 -9.58
CA THR A 27 1.32 2.94 -10.92
C THR A 27 1.30 1.47 -11.33
N ILE A 28 0.63 1.15 -12.43
CA ILE A 28 0.58 -0.19 -13.00
C ILE A 28 1.26 -0.17 -14.36
N THR A 29 2.28 -0.98 -14.56
CA THR A 29 3.02 -1.09 -15.82
C THR A 29 2.87 -2.50 -16.38
N CYS A 30 2.27 -2.62 -17.56
CA CYS A 30 2.15 -3.90 -18.26
C CYS A 30 3.55 -4.44 -18.61
N LEU A 31 3.84 -5.69 -18.26
CA LEU A 31 5.15 -6.30 -18.52
C LEU A 31 5.30 -6.82 -19.96
N GLU A 32 4.24 -6.81 -20.76
CA GLU A 32 4.27 -7.24 -22.17
C GLU A 32 4.50 -6.07 -23.13
N CYS A 33 3.75 -4.96 -22.97
CA CYS A 33 3.81 -3.80 -23.88
C CYS A 33 4.37 -2.53 -23.23
N SER A 34 4.74 -2.58 -21.96
CA SER A 34 5.25 -1.44 -21.19
C SER A 34 4.29 -0.25 -21.03
N ASN A 35 3.01 -0.40 -21.40
CA ASN A 35 2.01 0.64 -21.14
C ASN A 35 1.82 0.84 -19.63
N THR A 36 1.89 2.09 -19.18
CA THR A 36 1.75 2.46 -17.77
C THR A 36 0.46 3.22 -17.54
N SER A 37 -0.30 2.78 -16.54
CA SER A 37 -1.50 3.45 -16.02
C SER A 37 -1.21 4.01 -14.63
N VAL A 38 -1.65 5.24 -14.35
CA VAL A 38 -1.49 5.87 -13.04
C VAL A 38 -2.86 6.29 -12.50
N THR A 39 -3.19 5.85 -11.30
CA THR A 39 -4.39 6.28 -10.56
C THR A 39 -4.00 6.99 -9.26
N PHE A 40 -4.91 7.84 -8.76
CA PHE A 40 -4.71 8.59 -7.53
C PHE A 40 -5.86 8.34 -6.57
N ASP A 41 -5.56 7.68 -5.47
CA ASP A 41 -6.57 7.13 -4.56
C ASP A 41 -6.50 7.86 -3.21
N PRO A 42 -7.61 8.48 -2.74
CA PRO A 42 -7.64 9.10 -1.43
C PRO A 42 -7.61 8.03 -0.33
N PHE A 43 -7.00 8.34 0.82
CA PHE A 43 -7.00 7.46 1.99
C PHE A 43 -7.18 8.26 3.29
N LEU A 44 -7.62 7.58 4.34
CA LEU A 44 -7.68 8.09 5.72
C LEU A 44 -6.72 7.33 6.65
N ASP A 45 -6.35 6.12 6.27
CA ASP A 45 -5.37 5.28 6.93
C ASP A 45 -4.61 4.43 5.90
N LEU A 46 -3.48 3.85 6.33
CA LEU A 46 -2.74 2.86 5.55
C LEU A 46 -2.81 1.49 6.23
N SER A 47 -3.28 0.49 5.50
CA SER A 47 -3.24 -0.92 5.94
C SER A 47 -1.92 -1.56 5.52
N LEU A 48 -0.97 -1.67 6.45
CA LEU A 48 0.38 -2.15 6.18
C LEU A 48 0.51 -3.67 6.37
N PRO A 49 1.12 -4.39 5.42
CA PRO A 49 1.48 -5.79 5.61
C PRO A 49 2.64 -5.90 6.60
N ILE A 50 2.67 -7.00 7.37
CA ILE A 50 3.87 -7.38 8.13
C ILE A 50 4.77 -8.19 7.21
N PRO A 51 6.00 -7.74 6.92
CA PRO A 51 6.92 -8.49 6.08
C PRO A 51 7.27 -9.84 6.72
N GLY A 52 7.18 -10.92 5.94
CA GLY A 52 7.70 -12.24 6.33
C GLY A 52 6.95 -12.96 7.45
N GLY A 53 5.61 -13.02 7.38
CA GLY A 53 4.70 -13.59 8.39
C GLY A 53 4.99 -14.99 8.99
N VAL A 54 6.06 -15.67 8.60
CA VAL A 54 6.70 -16.77 9.35
C VAL A 54 8.15 -16.96 8.86
N ALA A 55 9.11 -16.99 9.78
CA ALA A 55 10.45 -17.61 9.65
C ALA A 55 11.51 -17.04 8.67
N GLY A 56 11.36 -15.83 8.10
CA GLY A 56 12.31 -15.32 7.08
C GLY A 56 13.27 -14.19 7.47
N LEU A 57 13.01 -13.45 8.54
CA LEU A 57 13.83 -12.28 8.89
C LEU A 57 15.04 -12.68 9.76
N PRO A 58 16.27 -12.24 9.41
CA PRO A 58 17.42 -12.36 10.29
C PRO A 58 17.20 -11.46 11.52
N GLY A 59 16.72 -12.04 12.62
CA GLY A 59 16.38 -11.27 13.83
C GLY A 59 15.20 -11.77 14.67
N GLY A 60 14.58 -12.92 14.35
CA GLY A 60 13.68 -13.58 15.30
C GLY A 60 12.30 -12.94 15.46
N GLY A 61 11.57 -12.75 14.36
CA GLY A 61 10.14 -12.37 14.41
C GLY A 61 9.87 -10.91 14.79
N GLN A 62 10.82 -10.01 14.50
CA GLN A 62 10.66 -8.57 14.70
C GLN A 62 10.75 -7.84 13.36
N CYS A 63 10.07 -6.71 13.24
CA CYS A 63 10.15 -5.78 12.10
C CYS A 63 9.93 -4.34 12.58
N THR A 64 10.32 -3.36 11.79
CA THR A 64 10.08 -1.94 12.03
C THR A 64 8.83 -1.46 11.29
N LEU A 65 8.29 -0.30 11.68
CA LEU A 65 7.24 0.38 10.91
C LEU A 65 7.72 0.72 9.50
N VAL A 66 9.00 1.08 9.34
CA VAL A 66 9.61 1.36 8.04
C VAL A 66 9.59 0.11 7.16
N ASP A 67 9.95 -1.06 7.69
CA ASP A 67 9.90 -2.32 6.92
C ASP A 67 8.47 -2.60 6.40
N CYS A 68 7.45 -2.30 7.21
CA CYS A 68 6.05 -2.48 6.82
C CYS A 68 5.60 -1.48 5.75
N LEU A 69 6.07 -0.23 5.84
CA LEU A 69 5.82 0.82 4.85
C LEU A 69 6.53 0.53 3.52
N GLU A 70 7.77 0.03 3.58
CA GLU A 70 8.52 -0.42 2.41
C GLU A 70 7.84 -1.62 1.76
N ALA A 71 7.40 -2.61 2.56
CA ALA A 71 6.64 -3.75 2.04
C ALA A 71 5.32 -3.32 1.40
N PHE A 72 4.63 -2.31 1.94
CA PHE A 72 3.43 -1.72 1.34
C PHE A 72 3.73 -1.02 0.00
N ALA A 73 4.88 -0.37 -0.11
CA ALA A 73 5.29 0.39 -1.30
C ALA A 73 6.07 -0.46 -2.31
N ALA A 74 6.47 -1.69 -1.97
CA ALA A 74 7.25 -2.55 -2.84
C ALA A 74 6.52 -2.84 -4.16
N ASP A 75 7.30 -3.04 -5.22
CA ASP A 75 6.75 -3.48 -6.50
C ASP A 75 6.21 -4.90 -6.35
N GLU A 76 4.92 -5.07 -6.66
CA GLU A 76 4.29 -6.37 -6.75
C GLU A 76 4.04 -6.75 -8.21
N VAL A 77 4.12 -8.05 -8.52
CA VAL A 77 3.78 -8.57 -9.84
C VAL A 77 2.37 -9.14 -9.78
N LEU A 78 1.49 -8.58 -10.60
CA LEU A 78 0.14 -9.09 -10.84
C LEU A 78 0.17 -10.06 -12.01
N ASP A 79 0.05 -11.34 -11.76
CA ASP A 79 0.09 -12.40 -12.79
C ASP A 79 -1.00 -13.46 -12.59
N ALA A 80 -1.03 -14.45 -13.49
CA ALA A 80 -1.97 -15.59 -13.45
C ALA A 80 -3.43 -15.16 -13.18
N ALA A 81 -3.98 -15.53 -12.01
CA ALA A 81 -5.35 -15.21 -11.62
C ALA A 81 -5.56 -13.70 -11.40
N ASP A 82 -4.55 -13.00 -10.90
CA ASP A 82 -4.57 -11.57 -10.56
C ASP A 82 -4.08 -10.66 -11.70
N ALA A 83 -3.77 -11.22 -12.87
CA ALA A 83 -3.25 -10.48 -14.02
C ALA A 83 -4.09 -9.24 -14.40
N TYR A 84 -3.42 -8.11 -14.65
CA TYR A 84 -4.04 -6.84 -15.01
C TYR A 84 -4.63 -6.88 -16.43
N TYR A 85 -5.82 -6.29 -16.64
CA TYR A 85 -6.34 -6.10 -18.00
C TYR A 85 -5.69 -4.86 -18.64
N CYS A 86 -4.86 -5.09 -19.66
CA CYS A 86 -4.16 -4.02 -20.35
C CYS A 86 -4.99 -3.47 -21.51
N ASP A 87 -5.35 -2.19 -21.46
CA ASP A 87 -6.12 -1.52 -22.52
C ASP A 87 -5.34 -1.38 -23.84
N HIS A 88 -4.01 -1.43 -23.82
CA HIS A 88 -3.23 -1.41 -25.06
C HIS A 88 -3.16 -2.80 -25.73
N CYS A 89 -2.99 -3.86 -24.93
CA CYS A 89 -3.00 -5.24 -25.44
C CYS A 89 -4.40 -5.81 -25.65
N GLN A 90 -5.43 -5.16 -25.09
CA GLN A 90 -6.82 -5.64 -25.03
C GLN A 90 -6.93 -7.06 -24.43
N ALA A 91 -6.09 -7.38 -23.44
CA ALA A 91 -5.98 -8.70 -22.84
C ALA A 91 -5.45 -8.64 -21.40
N ARG A 92 -5.70 -9.71 -20.61
CA ARG A 92 -5.06 -9.89 -19.30
C ARG A 92 -3.58 -10.20 -19.48
N ARG A 93 -2.71 -9.40 -18.86
CA ARG A 93 -1.26 -9.49 -18.95
C ARG A 93 -0.63 -9.36 -17.57
N PRO A 94 0.55 -9.99 -17.37
CA PRO A 94 1.37 -9.67 -16.22
C PRO A 94 1.66 -8.17 -16.15
N ALA A 95 1.60 -7.59 -14.96
CA ALA A 95 1.90 -6.19 -14.74
C ALA A 95 2.67 -6.01 -13.43
N SER A 96 3.56 -5.03 -13.38
CA SER A 96 4.10 -4.53 -12.11
C SER A 96 3.14 -3.48 -11.56
N LYS A 97 2.85 -3.52 -10.26
CA LYS A 97 2.08 -2.52 -9.54
C LYS A 97 2.91 -1.95 -8.39
N GLN A 98 2.89 -0.63 -8.25
CA GLN A 98 3.60 0.11 -7.22
C GLN A 98 2.68 1.13 -6.57
N LEU A 99 2.78 1.27 -5.24
CA LEU A 99 2.11 2.32 -4.48
C LEU A 99 3.15 3.32 -3.95
N ARG A 100 2.81 4.60 -4.00
CA ARG A 100 3.58 5.71 -3.41
C ARG A 100 2.66 6.73 -2.76
N LEU A 101 3.17 7.48 -1.80
CA LEU A 101 2.46 8.58 -1.16
C LEU A 101 2.52 9.81 -2.08
N GLN A 102 1.40 10.16 -2.70
CA GLN A 102 1.29 11.39 -3.49
C GLN A 102 1.08 12.63 -2.59
N ARG A 103 0.35 12.45 -1.48
CA ARG A 103 0.11 13.46 -0.45
C ARG A 103 0.12 12.76 0.91
N CYS A 104 0.95 13.24 1.82
CA CYS A 104 0.96 12.78 3.21
C CYS A 104 -0.02 13.61 4.04
N PRO A 105 -0.88 12.99 4.87
CA PRO A 105 -1.72 13.71 5.80
C PRO A 105 -0.89 14.33 6.94
N PRO A 106 -1.40 15.37 7.63
CA PRO A 106 -0.82 15.87 8.87
C PRO A 106 -0.75 14.81 9.98
N VAL A 107 -1.77 13.94 10.06
CA VAL A 107 -1.81 12.81 10.99
C VAL A 107 -1.99 11.52 10.18
N LEU A 108 -0.96 10.68 10.16
CA LEU A 108 -1.01 9.39 9.47
C LEU A 108 -1.55 8.31 10.41
N ALA A 109 -2.76 7.82 10.13
CA ALA A 109 -3.28 6.62 10.76
C ALA A 109 -2.73 5.37 10.06
N VAL A 110 -2.24 4.41 10.84
CA VAL A 110 -1.66 3.16 10.34
C VAL A 110 -2.36 1.97 10.98
N GLN A 111 -2.92 1.10 10.14
CA GLN A 111 -3.42 -0.20 10.52
C GLN A 111 -2.38 -1.27 10.15
N VAL A 112 -1.98 -2.11 11.11
CA VAL A 112 -1.07 -3.23 10.83
C VAL A 112 -1.89 -4.50 10.61
N MET A 113 -1.74 -5.14 9.46
CA MET A 113 -2.52 -6.29 9.01
C MET A 113 -2.08 -7.60 9.68
N ARG A 114 -2.39 -7.73 10.99
CA ARG A 114 -2.00 -8.89 11.81
C ARG A 114 -2.85 -10.15 11.60
N PHE A 115 -3.97 -10.08 10.90
CA PHE A 115 -4.87 -11.23 10.76
C PHE A 115 -4.81 -11.78 9.34
N SER A 116 -4.43 -13.05 9.22
CA SER A 116 -4.53 -13.78 7.95
C SER A 116 -5.66 -14.80 8.00
N HIS A 117 -6.26 -15.04 6.84
CA HIS A 117 -7.23 -16.12 6.64
C HIS A 117 -6.60 -17.16 5.74
N SER A 118 -6.39 -18.37 6.24
CA SER A 118 -5.86 -19.48 5.47
C SER A 118 -6.99 -20.44 5.06
N GLY A 119 -7.71 -20.13 3.98
CA GLY A 119 -8.68 -21.05 3.37
C GLY A 119 -9.87 -21.48 4.26
N ALA A 120 -10.80 -22.24 3.66
CA ALA A 120 -12.00 -22.70 4.35
C ALA A 120 -11.67 -23.81 5.36
N GLY A 121 -11.79 -23.52 6.65
CA GLY A 121 -11.71 -24.51 7.74
C GLY A 121 -10.48 -24.41 8.64
N GLN A 122 -9.52 -23.53 8.37
CA GLN A 122 -8.41 -23.28 9.30
C GLN A 122 -8.70 -22.11 10.25
N ALA A 123 -8.10 -22.17 11.44
CA ALA A 123 -8.22 -21.13 12.44
C ALA A 123 -7.63 -19.80 11.95
N ARG A 124 -8.32 -18.70 12.26
CA ARG A 124 -7.79 -17.34 12.08
C ARG A 124 -6.48 -17.23 12.87
N HIS A 125 -5.39 -16.87 12.18
CA HIS A 125 -4.10 -16.71 12.82
C HIS A 125 -3.77 -15.23 12.99
N LYS A 126 -3.41 -14.83 14.21
CA LYS A 126 -2.93 -13.49 14.51
C LYS A 126 -1.40 -13.52 14.52
N LEU A 127 -0.79 -12.66 13.71
CA LEU A 127 0.64 -12.44 13.69
C LEU A 127 1.06 -11.73 14.97
N GLU A 128 1.89 -12.39 15.76
CA GLU A 128 2.49 -11.87 17.00
C GLU A 128 3.88 -11.23 16.76
N THR A 129 4.25 -10.96 15.50
CA THR A 129 5.49 -10.26 15.14
C THR A 129 5.63 -8.96 15.94
N GLN A 130 6.76 -8.79 16.60
CA GLN A 130 7.03 -7.57 17.36
C GLN A 130 7.29 -6.43 16.37
N LEU A 131 6.48 -5.38 16.46
CA LEU A 131 6.61 -4.20 15.61
C LEU A 131 7.31 -3.10 16.39
N GLN A 132 8.47 -2.67 15.91
CA GLN A 132 9.20 -1.52 16.44
C GLN A 132 8.72 -0.25 15.73
N VAL A 133 8.16 0.69 16.49
CA VAL A 133 7.66 1.97 15.99
C VAL A 133 8.58 3.07 16.52
N PRO A 134 9.17 3.93 15.66
CA PRO A 134 9.95 5.06 16.15
C PRO A 134 9.04 6.05 16.90
N GLU A 135 9.44 6.47 18.09
CA GLU A 135 8.70 7.46 18.88
C GLU A 135 8.77 8.85 18.24
N GLU A 136 9.90 9.15 17.60
CA GLU A 136 10.17 10.42 16.90
C GLU A 136 10.97 10.17 15.62
N GLY A 137 10.94 11.13 14.70
CA GLY A 137 11.83 11.14 13.53
C GLY A 137 11.48 10.14 12.42
N LEU A 138 10.21 9.74 12.27
CA LEU A 138 9.76 8.95 11.12
C LEU A 138 9.83 9.80 9.83
N ASP A 139 10.76 9.48 8.94
CA ASP A 139 10.90 10.15 7.64
C ASP A 139 10.28 9.31 6.51
N LEU A 140 9.22 9.84 5.91
CA LEU A 140 8.48 9.20 4.81
C LEU A 140 8.92 9.72 3.43
N THR A 141 9.93 10.58 3.34
CA THR A 141 10.34 11.26 2.09
C THR A 141 10.65 10.26 0.98
N HIS A 142 11.26 9.11 1.32
CA HIS A 142 11.59 8.04 0.36
C HIS A 142 10.37 7.31 -0.23
N LEU A 143 9.19 7.46 0.38
CA LEU A 143 7.93 6.86 -0.08
C LEU A 143 7.07 7.87 -0.87
N LEU A 144 7.47 9.14 -0.94
CA LEU A 144 6.76 10.17 -1.69
C LEU A 144 6.96 9.96 -3.21
N ALA A 145 5.93 10.29 -3.99
CA ALA A 145 5.85 10.07 -5.43
C ALA A 145 6.15 11.29 -6.31
#